data_AF-A0AAW4EUD6-F1
#
_entry.id   AF-A0AAW4EUD6-F1
#
_cell.length_a   1.000
_cell.length_b   1.000
_cell.length_c   1.000
_cell.angle_alpha   90.00
_cell.angle_beta   90.00
_cell.angle_gamma   90.00
#
_symmetry.space_group_name_H-M   'P 1'
#
loop_
_entity.id
_entity.type
_entity.pdbx_description
1 polymer ?
#
loop_
_entity_poly.entity_id
_entity_poly.type
_entity_poly.pdbx_seq_one_letter_code
_entity_poly.pdbx_strand_id
1 'polypeptide(L)'
;MRRLLFLFCCCTPALAPAASVPDLQQVQAALASEIESGLQGRSMGTQVAAAMFAPRLNALPWCVPADDGAVDCSVGYERGIKQGHRMMRLAPQGNGWRLQSTRLQAPQPPLAELVPQLQARIEELIAEGSDASERAAMRADFDGMRLTGLDGCELDQANGQLRCALLLAFDSGHDGQLTVGLKRIGDQWRLDPLPVN
;
A
#
# COMPACT_ATOMS: atom_id res chain seq x y z
N MET A 1 -50.39 39.82 -17.59
CA MET A 1 -49.68 38.54 -17.78
C MET A 1 -48.30 38.66 -17.12
N ARG A 2 -48.07 37.93 -16.02
CA ARG A 2 -46.91 38.07 -15.11
C ARG A 2 -45.90 36.98 -15.46
N ARG A 3 -44.78 37.34 -16.11
CA ARG A 3 -43.70 36.39 -16.46
C ARG A 3 -42.81 36.19 -15.23
N LEU A 4 -42.87 35.02 -14.61
CA LEU A 4 -41.88 34.56 -13.62
C LEU A 4 -40.61 34.13 -14.36
N LEU A 5 -39.49 34.78 -14.06
CA LEU A 5 -38.15 34.31 -14.39
C LEU A 5 -37.71 33.32 -13.32
N PHE A 6 -37.67 32.03 -13.67
CA PHE A 6 -37.02 30.99 -12.88
C PHE A 6 -35.50 31.13 -13.03
N LEU A 7 -34.84 31.60 -11.97
CA LEU A 7 -33.39 31.50 -11.82
C LEU A 7 -33.03 30.04 -11.52
N PHE A 8 -32.53 29.33 -12.52
CA PHE A 8 -31.85 28.05 -12.37
C PHE A 8 -30.51 28.29 -11.67
N CYS A 9 -30.47 28.00 -10.37
CA CYS A 9 -29.24 27.96 -9.59
C CYS A 9 -28.48 26.69 -9.98
N CYS A 10 -27.48 26.81 -10.85
CA CYS A 10 -26.54 25.75 -11.16
C CYS A 10 -25.65 25.48 -9.94
N CYS A 11 -26.11 24.61 -9.03
CA CYS A 11 -25.24 23.97 -8.06
C CYS A 11 -24.32 23.00 -8.82
N THR A 12 -23.19 23.51 -9.31
CA THR A 12 -22.05 22.65 -9.69
C THR A 12 -21.59 21.88 -8.46
N PRO A 13 -21.59 20.55 -8.47
CA PRO A 13 -20.98 19.77 -7.40
C PRO A 13 -19.48 20.08 -7.39
N ALA A 14 -19.01 20.66 -6.28
CA ALA A 14 -17.58 20.82 -6.04
C ALA A 14 -16.98 19.41 -5.95
N LEU A 15 -16.17 19.02 -6.95
CA LEU A 15 -15.25 17.89 -6.78
C LEU A 15 -14.37 18.22 -5.57
N ALA A 16 -14.50 17.44 -4.50
CA ALA A 16 -13.53 17.48 -3.42
C ALA A 16 -12.15 17.17 -4.02
N PRO A 17 -11.11 17.96 -3.74
CA PRO A 17 -9.75 17.61 -4.16
C PRO A 17 -9.41 16.24 -3.57
N ALA A 18 -8.87 15.36 -4.41
CA ALA A 18 -8.32 14.09 -3.93
C ALA A 18 -7.36 14.40 -2.77
N ALA A 19 -7.45 13.64 -1.68
CA ALA A 19 -6.53 13.78 -0.57
C ALA A 19 -5.10 13.68 -1.12
N SER A 20 -4.35 14.78 -1.07
CA SER A 20 -2.97 14.79 -1.55
C SER A 20 -2.20 13.78 -0.73
N VAL A 21 -1.55 12.82 -1.37
CA VAL A 21 -0.55 11.95 -0.74
C VAL A 21 0.80 12.68 -0.70
N PRO A 22 1.63 12.48 0.34
CA PRO A 22 2.94 13.11 0.43
C PRO A 22 3.88 12.58 -0.64
N ASP A 23 4.77 13.43 -1.14
CA ASP A 23 5.95 12.98 -1.88
C ASP A 23 7.12 12.62 -0.95
N LEU A 24 8.17 12.00 -1.49
CA LEU A 24 9.34 11.57 -0.72
C LEU A 24 10.03 12.73 0.02
N GLN A 25 10.08 13.93 -0.59
CA GLN A 25 10.70 15.10 0.02
C GLN A 25 9.89 15.58 1.23
N GLN A 26 8.56 15.56 1.12
CA GLN A 26 7.65 15.90 2.22
C GLN A 26 7.75 14.89 3.37
N VAL A 27 7.87 13.58 3.09
CA VAL A 27 8.10 12.56 4.12
C VAL A 27 9.47 12.77 4.80
N GLN A 28 10.51 13.08 4.03
CA GLN A 28 11.85 13.37 4.56
C GLN A 28 11.85 14.59 5.47
N ALA A 29 11.10 15.65 5.12
CA ALA A 29 10.94 16.84 5.95
C ALA A 29 10.18 16.55 7.25
N ALA A 30 9.11 15.75 7.18
CA ALA A 30 8.35 15.32 8.35
C ALA A 30 9.22 14.52 9.34
N LEU A 31 10.05 13.61 8.81
CA LEU A 31 11.01 12.84 9.61
C LEU A 31 12.08 13.73 10.25
N ALA A 32 12.63 14.69 9.49
CA ALA A 32 13.63 15.62 10.01
C ALA A 32 13.06 16.49 11.14
N SER A 33 11.83 16.99 11.00
CA SER A 33 11.14 17.77 12.03
C SER A 33 10.90 16.96 13.31
N GLU A 34 10.52 15.68 13.19
CA GLU A 34 10.36 14.80 14.35
C GLU A 34 11.69 14.56 15.07
N ILE A 35 12.77 14.35 14.33
CA ILE A 35 14.13 14.21 14.91
C ILE A 35 14.53 15.50 15.64
N GLU A 36 14.36 16.67 15.02
CA GLU A 36 14.68 17.97 15.62
C GLU A 36 13.88 18.21 16.91
N SER A 37 12.57 17.93 16.89
CA SER A 37 11.71 18.00 18.06
C SER A 37 12.22 17.12 19.21
N GLY A 38 12.61 15.86 18.92
CA GLY A 38 13.17 14.94 19.90
C GLY A 38 14.54 15.36 20.47
N LEU A 39 15.23 16.31 19.82
CA LEU A 39 16.51 16.86 20.24
C LEU A 39 16.41 18.17 21.02
N GLN A 40 15.21 18.75 21.15
CA GLN A 40 15.02 19.98 21.93
C GLN A 40 15.49 19.77 23.37
N GLY A 41 16.30 20.71 23.87
CA GLY A 41 16.90 20.64 25.21
C GLY A 41 18.06 19.65 25.36
N ARG A 42 18.50 18.97 24.29
CA ARG A 42 19.69 18.11 24.30
C ARG A 42 20.98 18.89 24.07
N SER A 43 22.10 18.34 24.54
CA SER A 43 23.43 18.93 24.35
C SER A 43 23.81 19.08 22.87
N MET A 44 24.69 20.04 22.56
CA MET A 44 25.20 20.25 21.20
C MET A 44 25.87 19.00 20.63
N GLY A 45 26.64 18.24 21.44
CA GLY A 45 27.24 16.98 21.01
C GLY A 45 26.21 15.92 20.61
N THR A 46 25.09 15.84 21.34
CA THR A 46 23.96 14.94 20.99
C THR A 46 23.32 15.34 19.67
N GLN A 47 23.11 16.65 19.44
CA GLN A 47 22.52 17.16 18.22
C GLN A 47 23.39 16.86 17.00
N VAL A 48 24.71 17.08 17.10
CA VAL A 48 25.67 16.76 16.04
C VAL A 48 25.67 15.25 15.73
N ALA A 49 25.73 14.40 16.76
CA ALA A 49 25.68 12.95 16.56
C ALA A 49 24.36 12.51 15.88
N ALA A 50 23.22 13.07 16.29
CA ALA A 50 21.94 12.75 15.68
C ALA A 50 21.87 13.16 14.20
N ALA A 51 22.42 14.32 13.83
CA ALA A 51 22.51 14.75 12.44
C ALA A 51 23.40 13.82 11.60
N MET A 52 24.53 13.35 12.14
CA MET A 52 25.43 12.42 11.43
C MET A 52 24.81 11.04 11.18
N PHE A 53 23.97 10.56 12.11
CA PHE A 53 23.33 9.23 12.01
C PHE A 53 21.85 9.30 11.64
N ALA A 54 21.38 10.46 11.17
CA ALA A 54 20.01 10.66 10.74
C ALA A 54 19.72 9.73 9.55
N PRO A 55 18.63 8.94 9.63
CA PRO A 55 18.21 8.12 8.51
C PRO A 55 17.85 9.01 7.31
N ARG A 56 18.26 8.58 6.12
CA ARG A 56 17.86 9.18 4.84
C ARG A 56 16.81 8.30 4.20
N LEU A 57 15.80 8.92 3.63
CA LEU A 57 14.77 8.22 2.88
C LEU A 57 15.14 8.20 1.41
N ASN A 58 15.03 7.04 0.77
CA ASN A 58 15.46 6.84 -0.61
C ASN A 58 14.34 6.32 -1.53
N ALA A 59 13.21 5.88 -0.97
CA ALA A 59 12.07 5.40 -1.73
C ALA A 59 10.75 5.66 -0.99
N LEU A 60 9.67 5.84 -1.76
CA LEU A 60 8.29 5.91 -1.28
C LEU A 60 7.41 5.05 -2.21
N PRO A 61 7.47 3.70 -2.10
CA PRO A 61 6.81 2.83 -3.07
C PRO A 61 5.30 3.03 -3.14
N TRP A 62 4.67 3.34 -2.01
CA TRP A 62 3.23 3.58 -1.93
C TRP A 62 2.82 4.26 -0.62
N CYS A 63 1.68 4.93 -0.68
CA CYS A 63 0.94 5.43 0.47
C CYS A 63 -0.52 5.04 0.32
N VAL A 64 -1.19 4.75 1.42
CA VAL A 64 -2.63 4.50 1.46
C VAL A 64 -3.31 5.42 2.48
N PRO A 65 -4.56 5.83 2.23
CA PRO A 65 -5.33 6.58 3.23
C PRO A 65 -5.45 5.81 4.55
N ALA A 66 -5.34 6.54 5.65
CA ALA A 66 -5.65 6.11 7.00
C ALA A 66 -6.72 7.05 7.59
N ASP A 67 -7.05 6.87 8.87
CA ASP A 67 -8.05 7.70 9.56
C ASP A 67 -7.64 9.18 9.63
N ASP A 68 -8.62 10.07 9.77
CA ASP A 68 -8.42 11.52 9.97
C ASP A 68 -7.57 12.22 8.89
N GLY A 69 -7.61 11.72 7.65
CA GLY A 69 -6.83 12.26 6.54
C GLY A 69 -5.33 11.98 6.65
N ALA A 70 -4.91 11.14 7.60
CA ALA A 70 -3.57 10.60 7.62
C ALA A 70 -3.36 9.61 6.48
N VAL A 71 -2.10 9.27 6.24
CA VAL A 71 -1.69 8.24 5.28
C VAL A 71 -0.67 7.32 5.91
N ASP A 72 -0.77 6.04 5.58
CA ASP A 72 0.24 5.03 5.90
C ASP A 72 1.09 4.77 4.66
N CYS A 73 2.39 5.06 4.75
CA CYS A 73 3.33 4.95 3.65
C CYS A 73 4.37 3.86 3.92
N SER A 74 4.69 3.09 2.89
CA SER A 74 5.93 2.32 2.83
C SER A 74 7.07 3.25 2.43
N VAL A 75 8.14 3.25 3.21
CA VAL A 75 9.25 4.18 3.03
C VAL A 75 10.57 3.40 3.06
N GLY A 76 11.34 3.52 1.99
CA GLY A 76 12.73 3.04 1.94
C GLY A 76 13.64 3.97 2.72
N TYR A 77 14.53 3.40 3.53
CA TYR A 77 15.49 4.16 4.33
C TYR A 77 16.89 3.58 4.26
N GLU A 78 17.86 4.47 4.44
CA GLU A 78 19.27 4.19 4.57
C GLU A 78 19.79 4.76 5.89
N ARG A 79 20.55 3.96 6.63
CA ARG A 79 21.24 4.36 7.86
C ARG A 79 22.58 3.65 7.94
N GLY A 80 23.63 4.30 7.45
CA GLY A 80 24.94 3.69 7.30
C GLY A 80 24.87 2.55 6.28
N ILE A 81 25.29 1.35 6.68
CA ILE A 81 25.21 0.14 5.83
C ILE A 81 23.83 -0.52 5.83
N LYS A 82 22.93 -0.11 6.76
CA LYS A 82 21.60 -0.71 6.86
C LYS A 82 20.66 0.00 5.90
N GLN A 83 20.04 -0.78 5.03
CA GLN A 83 18.98 -0.34 4.14
C GLN A 83 17.76 -1.24 4.35
N GLY A 84 16.57 -0.71 4.11
CA GLY A 84 15.34 -1.47 4.18
C GLY A 84 14.11 -0.59 3.99
N HIS A 85 12.94 -1.19 4.18
CA HIS A 85 11.67 -0.49 4.09
C HIS A 85 10.91 -0.55 5.40
N ARG A 86 10.20 0.51 5.74
CA ARG A 86 9.35 0.55 6.94
C ARG A 86 8.07 1.33 6.70
N MET A 87 7.08 1.05 7.53
CA MET A 87 5.84 1.81 7.56
C MET A 87 6.00 3.12 8.33
N MET A 88 5.41 4.21 7.81
CA MET A 88 5.29 5.50 8.46
C MET A 88 3.88 6.05 8.32
N ARG A 89 3.30 6.58 9.41
CA ARG A 89 2.01 7.28 9.40
C ARG A 89 2.28 8.76 9.37
N LEU A 90 1.79 9.45 8.36
CA LEU A 90 1.90 10.89 8.22
C LEU A 90 0.51 11.52 8.30
N ALA A 91 0.40 12.61 9.05
CA ALA A 91 -0.82 13.40 9.09
C ALA A 91 -0.59 14.81 8.56
N PRO A 92 -1.61 15.43 7.97
CA PRO A 92 -1.52 16.80 7.51
C PRO A 92 -1.21 17.75 8.67
N GLN A 93 -0.29 18.69 8.46
CA GLN A 93 0.05 19.75 9.40
C GLN A 93 0.33 21.05 8.63
N GLY A 94 -0.61 21.99 8.68
CA GLY A 94 -0.54 23.21 7.88
C GLY A 94 -0.44 22.88 6.40
N ASN A 95 0.63 23.35 5.75
CA ASN A 95 0.94 23.06 4.35
C ASN A 95 1.89 21.87 4.15
N GLY A 96 2.15 21.10 5.20
CA GLY A 96 3.08 19.98 5.18
C GLY A 96 2.53 18.75 5.90
N TRP A 97 3.46 17.88 6.30
CA TRP A 97 3.16 16.61 6.94
C TRP A 97 3.91 16.49 8.25
N ARG A 98 3.28 15.83 9.22
CA ARG A 98 3.88 15.45 10.49
C ARG A 98 3.94 13.94 10.59
N LEU A 99 5.10 13.41 10.99
CA LEU A 99 5.25 12.01 11.32
C LEU A 99 4.49 11.71 12.63
N GLN A 100 3.51 10.81 12.57
CA GLN A 100 2.73 10.41 13.75
C GLN A 100 3.23 9.10 14.36
N SER A 101 3.59 8.13 13.52
CA SER A 101 4.04 6.81 13.98
C SER A 101 4.96 6.15 12.98
N THR A 102 5.83 5.28 13.49
CA THR A 102 6.68 4.38 12.68
C THR A 102 6.58 2.92 13.14
N ARG A 103 5.62 2.63 14.03
CA ARG A 103 5.30 1.30 14.57
C ARG A 103 3.90 0.94 14.10
N LEU A 104 3.83 0.51 12.85
CA LEU A 104 2.59 0.21 12.16
C LEU A 104 2.69 -1.21 11.60
N GLN A 105 1.55 -1.89 11.59
CA GLN A 105 1.39 -3.10 10.80
C GLN A 105 1.16 -2.72 9.34
N ALA A 106 1.49 -3.63 8.43
CA ALA A 106 1.20 -3.41 7.03
C ALA A 106 -0.34 -3.46 6.81
N PRO A 107 -0.89 -2.61 5.93
CA PRO A 107 -2.33 -2.57 5.70
C PRO A 107 -2.80 -3.86 5.04
N GLN A 108 -4.06 -4.24 5.28
CA GLN A 108 -4.72 -5.31 4.54
C GLN A 108 -5.53 -4.72 3.37
N PRO A 109 -5.26 -5.13 2.11
CA PRO A 109 -6.05 -4.74 0.96
C PRO A 109 -7.49 -5.26 1.05
N PRO A 110 -8.46 -4.58 0.42
CA PRO A 110 -9.81 -5.11 0.28
C PRO A 110 -9.81 -6.39 -0.57
N LEU A 111 -10.42 -7.48 -0.07
CA LEU A 111 -10.55 -8.73 -0.83
C LEU A 111 -11.22 -8.53 -2.19
N ALA A 112 -12.21 -7.63 -2.25
CA ALA A 112 -12.93 -7.31 -3.48
C ALA A 112 -12.01 -6.76 -4.60
N GLU A 113 -10.89 -6.11 -4.24
CA GLU A 113 -9.89 -5.71 -5.24
C GLU A 113 -9.11 -6.92 -5.77
N LEU A 114 -8.83 -7.92 -4.92
CA LEU A 114 -7.94 -9.04 -5.24
C LEU A 114 -8.64 -10.21 -5.96
N VAL A 115 -9.91 -10.50 -5.62
CA VAL A 115 -10.69 -11.61 -6.23
C VAL A 115 -10.62 -11.62 -7.76
N PRO A 116 -11.00 -10.54 -8.48
CA PRO A 116 -11.00 -10.58 -9.95
C PRO A 116 -9.60 -10.71 -10.54
N GLN A 117 -8.57 -10.24 -9.83
CA GLN A 117 -7.18 -10.32 -10.29
C GLN A 117 -6.63 -11.74 -10.13
N LEU A 118 -6.97 -12.41 -9.03
CA LEU A 118 -6.59 -13.80 -8.81
C LEU A 118 -7.24 -14.71 -9.86
N GLN A 119 -8.52 -14.49 -10.15
CA GLN A 119 -9.24 -15.23 -11.20
C GLN A 119 -8.60 -15.01 -12.57
N ALA A 120 -8.33 -13.76 -12.95
CA ALA A 120 -7.66 -13.46 -14.21
C ALA A 120 -6.29 -14.15 -14.32
N ARG A 121 -5.51 -14.15 -13.23
CA ARG A 121 -4.19 -14.79 -13.19
C ARG A 121 -4.26 -16.31 -13.33
N ILE A 122 -5.27 -16.95 -12.75
CA ILE A 122 -5.49 -18.39 -12.89
C ILE A 122 -5.85 -18.74 -14.33
N GLU A 123 -6.71 -17.96 -14.97
CA GLU A 123 -7.05 -18.15 -16.39
C GLU A 123 -5.84 -17.92 -17.31
N GLU A 124 -4.97 -16.96 -17.00
CA GLU A 124 -3.68 -16.78 -17.69
C GLU A 124 -2.80 -18.03 -17.55
N LEU A 125 -2.62 -18.55 -16.34
CA LEU A 125 -1.85 -19.78 -16.10
C LEU A 125 -2.44 -20.98 -16.85
N ILE A 126 -3.76 -21.13 -16.84
CA ILE A 126 -4.46 -22.16 -17.61
C ILE A 126 -4.24 -21.95 -19.11
N ALA A 127 -4.16 -20.71 -19.60
CA ALA A 127 -3.92 -20.45 -21.01
C ALA A 127 -2.47 -20.75 -21.44
N GLU A 128 -1.51 -20.66 -20.52
CA GLU A 128 -0.09 -20.97 -20.73
C GLU A 128 0.22 -22.48 -20.81
N GLY A 129 -0.71 -23.35 -20.39
CA GLY A 129 -0.55 -24.80 -20.48
C GLY A 129 -0.28 -25.29 -21.91
N SER A 130 0.63 -26.27 -22.04
CA SER A 130 1.23 -26.68 -23.32
C SER A 130 0.26 -27.36 -24.28
N ASP A 131 -0.74 -28.09 -23.78
CA ASP A 131 -1.74 -28.79 -24.59
C ASP A 131 -3.15 -28.77 -23.99
N ALA A 132 -4.13 -29.38 -24.67
CA ALA A 132 -5.51 -29.39 -24.20
C ALA A 132 -5.73 -30.22 -22.92
N SER A 133 -4.94 -31.28 -22.71
CA SER A 133 -5.04 -32.13 -21.53
C SER A 133 -4.51 -31.42 -20.29
N GLU A 134 -3.36 -30.76 -20.41
CA GLU A 134 -2.77 -29.98 -19.32
C GLU A 134 -3.72 -28.84 -18.89
N ARG A 135 -4.25 -28.07 -19.85
CA ARG A 135 -5.20 -27.00 -19.54
C ARG A 135 -6.49 -27.51 -18.90
N ALA A 136 -6.94 -28.72 -19.26
CA ALA A 136 -8.10 -29.34 -18.63
C ALA A 136 -7.81 -29.79 -17.19
N ALA A 137 -6.62 -30.35 -16.93
CA ALA A 137 -6.17 -30.70 -15.60
C ALA A 137 -6.06 -29.47 -14.69
N MET A 138 -5.42 -28.39 -15.16
CA MET A 138 -5.31 -27.14 -14.41
C MET A 138 -6.69 -26.53 -14.09
N ARG A 139 -7.64 -26.55 -15.04
CA ARG A 139 -9.02 -26.10 -14.75
C ARG A 139 -9.68 -26.91 -13.65
N ALA A 140 -9.46 -28.23 -13.62
CA ALA A 140 -9.99 -29.09 -12.58
C ALA A 140 -9.34 -28.79 -11.22
N ASP A 141 -8.05 -28.47 -11.19
CA ASP A 141 -7.32 -28.13 -9.95
C ASP A 141 -7.83 -26.82 -9.31
N PHE A 142 -8.25 -25.86 -10.12
CA PHE A 142 -8.81 -24.58 -9.65
C PHE A 142 -10.35 -24.56 -9.59
N ASP A 143 -11.01 -25.69 -9.88
CA ASP A 143 -12.47 -25.75 -9.86
C ASP A 143 -13.02 -25.53 -8.45
N GLY A 144 -14.06 -24.70 -8.36
CA GLY A 144 -14.64 -24.30 -7.07
C GLY A 144 -13.72 -23.50 -6.14
N MET A 145 -12.55 -23.02 -6.61
CA MET A 145 -11.64 -22.22 -5.79
C MET A 145 -12.23 -20.83 -5.49
N ARG A 146 -12.18 -20.43 -4.21
CA ARG A 146 -12.65 -19.13 -3.71
C ARG A 146 -11.63 -18.51 -2.78
N LEU A 147 -11.32 -17.23 -2.99
CA LEU A 147 -10.56 -16.43 -2.02
C LEU A 147 -11.47 -16.09 -0.84
N THR A 148 -11.15 -16.60 0.34
CA THR A 148 -11.98 -16.46 1.54
C THR A 148 -11.45 -15.42 2.52
N GLY A 149 -10.16 -15.10 2.45
CA GLY A 149 -9.54 -14.18 3.40
C GLY A 149 -8.10 -13.84 3.09
N LEU A 150 -7.53 -12.99 3.96
CA LEU A 150 -6.11 -12.73 4.05
C LEU A 150 -5.65 -13.15 5.45
N ASP A 151 -4.58 -13.94 5.53
CA ASP A 151 -3.91 -14.29 6.79
C ASP A 151 -2.71 -13.38 7.01
N GLY A 152 -3.03 -12.10 7.24
CA GLY A 152 -2.03 -11.07 7.47
C GLY A 152 -1.32 -10.59 6.20
N CYS A 153 -0.71 -9.42 6.34
CA CYS A 153 0.17 -8.83 5.34
C CYS A 153 1.42 -8.29 6.03
N GLU A 154 2.54 -8.36 5.32
CA GLU A 154 3.83 -7.89 5.78
C GLU A 154 4.47 -6.96 4.75
N LEU A 155 5.29 -6.04 5.24
CA LEU A 155 6.13 -5.22 4.38
C LEU A 155 7.43 -5.96 4.08
N ASP A 156 7.67 -6.26 2.82
CA ASP A 156 8.96 -6.77 2.37
C ASP A 156 10.04 -5.70 2.56
N GLN A 157 11.03 -6.02 3.38
CA GLN A 157 12.10 -5.10 3.75
C GLN A 157 13.01 -4.74 2.58
N ALA A 158 13.15 -5.62 1.58
CA ALA A 158 14.08 -5.43 0.48
C ALA A 158 13.56 -4.43 -0.55
N ASN A 159 12.27 -4.50 -0.90
CA ASN A 159 11.69 -3.72 -2.00
C ASN A 159 10.49 -2.86 -1.60
N GLY A 160 10.03 -2.93 -0.35
CA GLY A 160 8.92 -2.15 0.16
C GLY A 160 7.56 -2.58 -0.36
N GLN A 161 7.48 -3.77 -0.97
CA GLN A 161 6.24 -4.37 -1.44
C GLN A 161 5.42 -4.89 -0.28
N LEU A 162 4.10 -4.86 -0.42
CA LEU A 162 3.19 -5.52 0.49
C LEU A 162 3.08 -7.00 0.09
N ARG A 163 3.36 -7.92 1.01
CA ARG A 163 3.15 -9.36 0.80
C ARG A 163 2.00 -9.84 1.67
N CYS A 164 1.06 -10.56 1.11
CA CYS A 164 -0.08 -11.08 1.86
C CYS A 164 -0.23 -12.58 1.63
N ALA A 165 -0.64 -13.30 2.66
CA ALA A 165 -1.05 -14.69 2.53
C ALA A 165 -2.54 -14.74 2.19
N LEU A 166 -2.88 -15.19 0.99
CA LEU A 166 -4.25 -15.41 0.54
C LEU A 166 -4.76 -16.72 1.11
N LEU A 167 -5.95 -16.71 1.72
CA LEU A 167 -6.65 -17.91 2.16
C LEU A 167 -7.62 -18.37 1.07
N LEU A 168 -7.47 -19.61 0.62
CA LEU A 168 -8.24 -20.20 -0.46
C LEU A 168 -9.08 -21.35 0.10
N ALA A 169 -10.33 -21.44 -0.32
CA ALA A 169 -11.17 -22.61 -0.10
C ALA A 169 -11.56 -23.22 -1.43
N PHE A 170 -11.64 -24.55 -1.48
CA PHE A 170 -12.06 -25.31 -2.65
C PHE A 170 -13.35 -26.05 -2.34
N ASP A 171 -14.21 -26.25 -3.34
CA ASP A 171 -15.48 -26.97 -3.14
C ASP A 171 -15.27 -28.47 -2.83
N SER A 172 -14.05 -28.98 -3.05
CA SER A 172 -13.59 -30.30 -2.56
C SER A 172 -13.49 -30.38 -1.03
N GLY A 173 -13.61 -29.26 -0.32
CA GLY A 173 -13.46 -29.17 1.14
C GLY A 173 -12.02 -29.00 1.62
N HIS A 174 -11.07 -28.81 0.70
CA HIS A 174 -9.69 -28.47 1.03
C HIS A 174 -9.52 -26.95 1.18
N ASP A 175 -8.66 -26.53 2.12
CA ASP A 175 -8.20 -25.16 2.28
C ASP A 175 -6.76 -25.02 1.83
N GLY A 176 -6.45 -23.95 1.12
CA GLY A 176 -5.11 -23.62 0.64
C GLY A 176 -4.64 -22.25 1.09
N GLN A 177 -3.34 -22.01 0.99
CA GLN A 177 -2.73 -20.70 1.24
C GLN A 177 -1.75 -20.36 0.13
N LEU A 178 -1.78 -19.11 -0.34
CA LEU A 178 -0.88 -18.60 -1.37
C LEU A 178 -0.31 -17.24 -0.94
N THR A 179 1.02 -17.13 -0.84
CA THR A 179 1.67 -15.84 -0.58
C THR A 179 1.87 -15.08 -1.88
N VAL A 180 1.36 -13.85 -1.93
CA VAL A 180 1.46 -12.97 -3.12
C VAL A 180 2.10 -11.64 -2.77
N GLY A 181 2.87 -11.09 -3.70
CA GLY A 181 3.31 -9.70 -3.67
C GLY A 181 2.23 -8.79 -4.25
N LEU A 182 2.08 -7.60 -3.69
CA LEU A 182 1.11 -6.60 -4.10
C LEU A 182 1.79 -5.26 -4.36
N LYS A 183 1.46 -4.66 -5.49
CA LYS A 183 1.87 -3.31 -5.86
C LYS A 183 0.69 -2.36 -5.77
N ARG A 184 0.94 -1.11 -5.40
CA ARG A 184 -0.08 -0.06 -5.46
C ARG A 184 0.04 0.65 -6.80
N ILE A 185 -1.04 0.67 -7.60
CA ILE A 185 -1.12 1.42 -8.85
C ILE A 185 -2.28 2.41 -8.72
N GLY A 186 -1.96 3.68 -8.56
CA GLY A 186 -2.93 4.70 -8.18
C GLY A 186 -3.63 4.31 -6.87
N ASP A 187 -4.96 4.23 -6.91
CA ASP A 187 -5.77 3.88 -5.74
C ASP A 187 -6.17 2.40 -5.68
N GLN A 188 -5.46 1.51 -6.39
CA GLN A 188 -5.76 0.08 -6.38
C GLN A 188 -4.55 -0.78 -6.06
N TRP A 189 -4.77 -1.82 -5.25
CA TRP A 189 -3.80 -2.89 -5.06
C TRP A 189 -3.84 -3.82 -6.26
N ARG A 190 -2.67 -4.22 -6.73
CA ARG A 190 -2.49 -5.11 -7.86
C ARG A 190 -1.63 -6.31 -7.48
N LEU A 191 -2.06 -7.51 -7.86
CA LEU A 191 -1.21 -8.70 -7.76
C LEU A 191 0.03 -8.49 -8.61
N ASP A 192 1.20 -8.67 -7.99
CA ASP A 192 2.43 -8.79 -8.75
C ASP A 192 2.43 -10.14 -9.49
N PRO A 193 3.14 -10.28 -10.63
CA PRO A 193 3.26 -11.56 -11.29
C PRO A 193 3.76 -12.60 -10.28
N LEU A 194 3.02 -13.70 -10.17
CA LEU A 194 3.47 -14.85 -9.39
C LEU A 194 4.84 -15.29 -9.93
N PRO A 195 5.81 -15.63 -9.06
CA PRO A 195 7.10 -16.12 -9.52
C PRO A 195 6.87 -17.33 -10.42
N VAL A 196 7.33 -17.23 -11.66
CA VAL A 196 7.44 -18.37 -12.58
C VAL A 196 8.61 -19.20 -12.04
N ASN A 197 8.30 -20.38 -11.51
CA ASN A 197 9.32 -21.36 -11.09
C ASN A 197 9.94 -22.02 -12.32
#